data_AF-A0A2V6QUC4-F1
#
_entry.id   AF-A0A2V6QUC4-F1
#
_cell.length_a   1.000
_cell.length_b   1.000
_cell.length_c   1.000
_cell.angle_alpha   90.00
_cell.angle_beta   90.00
_cell.angle_gamma   90.00
#
_symmetry.space_group_name_H-M   'P 1'
#
loop_
_entity.id
_entity.type
_entity.pdbx_description
1 polymer ?
#
loop_
_entity_poly.entity_id
_entity_poly.type
_entity_poly.pdbx_seq_one_letter_code
_entity_poly.pdbx_strand_id
1 'polypeptide(L)'
;MSVARLVAALAIVLGLGGLALAQTPTPITATKPITMEELHRAGGVPRGWKFTLPPGDAKTGRALFAKLECNKCHEVKPDFPRTGGAGDVGPALTGMGAHHPAEYFAQSIVDPNAVILAGPGFVGPDGRSIMPDYRDSLTFAELVDLVAYIKSLDGGDRDHHHHEVSAPQEQTAGPYRVRVEYTEPGAAGGHAHGAAPTKPTGHLMVFVADATTGEPVPYLPVTAMIRAEERAARTVRLRPMIGGSGFHYGADVTLPDDTTKITLTLGAAAVKTVGAAAGRFARPITLSFDWE
;
A
#
# COMPACT_ATOMS: atom_id res chain seq x y z
N MET A 1 -28.39 -69.12 -39.55
CA MET A 1 -29.14 -67.89 -39.19
C MET A 1 -29.17 -67.88 -37.67
N SER A 2 -28.57 -66.98 -36.88
CA SER A 2 -28.00 -65.65 -37.08
C SER A 2 -26.75 -65.53 -36.18
N VAL A 3 -25.70 -64.88 -36.69
CA VAL A 3 -24.40 -64.70 -35.99
C VAL A 3 -24.42 -63.35 -35.28
N ALA A 4 -24.28 -63.34 -33.96
CA ALA A 4 -24.11 -62.12 -33.17
C ALA A 4 -22.71 -61.55 -33.40
N ARG A 5 -22.62 -60.36 -34.01
CA ARG A 5 -21.37 -59.62 -34.18
C ARG A 5 -21.23 -58.55 -33.11
N LEU A 6 -20.13 -58.65 -32.37
CA LEU A 6 -19.57 -57.67 -31.44
C LEU A 6 -19.43 -56.30 -32.12
N VAL A 7 -19.97 -55.24 -31.52
CA VAL A 7 -19.65 -53.85 -31.85
C VAL A 7 -18.68 -53.33 -30.78
N ALA A 8 -17.43 -53.12 -31.16
CA ALA A 8 -16.46 -52.39 -30.35
C ALA A 8 -16.61 -50.89 -30.65
N ALA A 9 -17.10 -50.12 -29.68
CA ALA A 9 -17.15 -48.67 -29.75
C ALA A 9 -15.84 -48.08 -29.20
N LEU A 10 -15.08 -47.45 -30.10
CA LEU A 10 -13.87 -46.69 -29.79
C LEU A 10 -14.28 -45.32 -29.23
N ALA A 11 -14.18 -45.13 -27.92
CA ALA A 11 -14.40 -43.82 -27.28
C ALA A 11 -13.11 -42.99 -27.36
N ILE A 12 -13.09 -42.01 -28.25
CA ILE A 12 -12.05 -40.97 -28.29
C ILE A 12 -12.33 -40.00 -27.13
N VAL A 13 -11.49 -40.03 -26.10
CA VAL A 13 -11.48 -39.03 -25.02
C VAL A 13 -10.67 -37.82 -25.52
N LEU A 14 -11.36 -36.79 -26.00
CA LEU A 14 -10.75 -35.47 -26.19
C LEU A 14 -10.55 -34.80 -24.83
N GLY A 15 -9.29 -34.43 -24.55
CA GLY A 15 -8.84 -33.86 -23.29
C GLY A 15 -9.44 -32.48 -22.99
N LEU A 16 -9.93 -32.37 -21.75
CA LEU A 16 -9.78 -31.25 -20.81
C LEU A 16 -9.28 -29.92 -21.40
N GLY A 17 -10.21 -29.12 -21.92
CA GLY A 17 -10.05 -27.67 -21.98
C GLY A 17 -10.32 -27.10 -20.59
N GLY A 18 -9.27 -26.68 -19.88
CA GLY A 18 -9.38 -26.01 -18.59
C GLY A 18 -10.21 -24.74 -18.72
N LEU A 19 -11.33 -24.69 -18.01
CA LEU A 19 -12.04 -23.45 -17.74
C LEU A 19 -11.09 -22.54 -16.96
N ALA A 20 -10.46 -21.60 -17.64
CA ALA A 20 -9.92 -20.41 -17.00
C ALA A 20 -11.11 -19.71 -16.33
N LEU A 21 -11.18 -19.81 -15.00
CA LEU A 21 -12.04 -18.98 -14.18
C LEU A 21 -11.61 -17.53 -14.45
N ALA A 22 -12.33 -16.86 -15.36
CA ALA A 22 -12.33 -15.42 -15.42
C ALA A 22 -12.73 -14.95 -14.03
N GLN A 23 -11.77 -14.41 -13.29
CA GLN A 23 -12.03 -13.78 -12.01
C GLN A 23 -13.02 -12.65 -12.30
N THR A 24 -14.26 -12.83 -11.86
CA THR A 24 -15.27 -11.80 -11.97
C THR A 24 -14.75 -10.58 -11.21
N PRO A 25 -14.75 -9.37 -11.82
CA PRO A 25 -14.32 -8.18 -11.11
C PRO A 25 -15.11 -8.09 -9.82
N THR A 26 -14.40 -8.03 -8.70
CA THR A 26 -15.00 -7.93 -7.38
C THR A 26 -15.89 -6.69 -7.40
N PRO A 27 -17.21 -6.81 -7.15
CA PRO A 27 -18.07 -5.64 -7.19
C PRO A 27 -17.57 -4.66 -6.13
N ILE A 28 -17.34 -3.41 -6.56
CA ILE A 28 -17.17 -2.27 -5.66
C ILE A 28 -18.33 -2.38 -4.67
N THR A 29 -18.02 -2.58 -3.40
CA THR A 29 -19.06 -2.76 -2.37
C THR A 29 -20.00 -1.57 -2.46
N ALA A 30 -21.26 -1.83 -2.83
CA ALA A 30 -22.24 -0.77 -3.02
C ALA A 30 -22.41 -0.05 -1.68
N THR A 31 -21.86 1.17 -1.59
CA THR A 31 -22.03 2.02 -0.42
C THR A 31 -23.51 2.24 -0.20
N LYS A 32 -23.96 2.08 1.05
CA LYS A 32 -25.35 2.38 1.45
C LYS A 32 -25.77 3.74 0.87
N PRO A 33 -26.97 3.85 0.27
CA PRO A 33 -27.46 5.13 -0.22
C PRO A 33 -27.45 6.19 0.90
N ILE A 34 -26.91 7.37 0.60
CA ILE A 34 -26.93 8.55 1.48
C ILE A 34 -28.01 9.51 0.99
N THR A 35 -28.81 10.07 1.90
CA THR A 35 -29.79 11.10 1.52
C THR A 35 -29.10 12.44 1.23
N MET A 36 -29.74 13.31 0.45
CA MET A 36 -29.21 14.66 0.18
C MET A 36 -29.03 15.47 1.47
N GLU A 37 -29.95 15.33 2.43
CA GLU A 37 -29.85 16.02 3.73
C GLU A 37 -28.64 15.52 4.54
N GLU A 38 -28.41 14.21 4.59
CA GLU A 38 -27.24 13.63 5.25
C GLU A 38 -25.93 14.04 4.56
N LEU A 39 -25.91 14.12 3.22
CA LEU A 39 -24.75 14.57 2.46
C LEU A 39 -24.41 16.04 2.75
N HIS A 40 -25.41 16.92 2.77
CA HIS A 40 -25.21 18.33 3.15
C HIS A 40 -24.72 18.46 4.60
N ARG A 41 -25.28 17.66 5.53
CA ARG A 41 -24.82 17.62 6.93
C ARG A 41 -23.37 17.13 7.05
N ALA A 42 -22.91 16.31 6.10
CA ALA A 42 -21.53 15.83 6.03
C ALA A 42 -20.57 16.80 5.32
N GLY A 43 -21.03 17.97 4.86
CA GLY A 43 -20.19 18.95 4.18
C GLY A 43 -20.17 18.82 2.64
N GLY A 44 -21.15 18.12 2.06
CA GLY A 44 -21.33 18.02 0.60
C GLY A 44 -20.64 16.82 -0.06
N VAL A 45 -19.80 16.09 0.69
CA VAL A 45 -19.21 14.80 0.30
C VAL A 45 -19.34 13.81 1.45
N PRO A 46 -19.47 12.50 1.20
CA PRO A 46 -19.49 11.52 2.28
C PRO A 46 -18.18 11.58 3.09
N ARG A 47 -18.27 11.37 4.41
CA ARG A 47 -17.07 11.28 5.25
C ARG A 47 -16.19 10.12 4.78
N GLY A 48 -14.89 10.37 4.65
CA GLY A 48 -13.93 9.37 4.15
C GLY A 48 -14.04 9.11 2.64
N TRP A 49 -14.84 9.88 1.91
CA TRP A 49 -14.90 9.78 0.46
C TRP A 49 -13.55 10.17 -0.15
N LYS A 50 -13.05 9.30 -1.02
CA LYS A 50 -11.87 9.51 -1.85
C LYS A 50 -12.25 9.16 -3.28
N PHE A 51 -11.80 9.97 -4.24
CA PHE A 51 -11.87 9.57 -5.64
C PHE A 51 -11.00 8.33 -5.86
N THR A 52 -11.59 7.29 -6.45
CA THR A 52 -10.90 6.06 -6.87
C THR A 52 -11.16 5.83 -8.35
N LEU A 53 -10.18 5.28 -9.06
CA LEU A 53 -10.39 4.90 -10.45
C LEU A 53 -11.32 3.69 -10.53
N PRO A 54 -12.24 3.66 -11.52
CA PRO A 54 -13.01 2.45 -11.79
C PRO A 54 -12.09 1.32 -12.30
N PRO A 55 -12.53 0.05 -12.25
CA PRO A 55 -11.81 -1.04 -12.88
C PRO A 55 -11.61 -0.79 -14.38
N GLY A 56 -10.41 -1.06 -14.89
CA GLY A 56 -10.07 -1.00 -16.31
C GLY A 56 -9.68 -2.37 -16.88
N ASP A 57 -9.43 -2.41 -18.18
CA ASP A 57 -8.95 -3.58 -18.92
C ASP A 57 -7.42 -3.55 -19.11
N ALA A 58 -6.72 -4.40 -18.35
CA ALA A 58 -5.27 -4.52 -18.43
C ALA A 58 -4.74 -4.95 -19.81
N LYS A 59 -5.51 -5.67 -20.63
CA LYS A 59 -5.08 -6.05 -21.98
C LYS A 59 -5.07 -4.84 -22.91
N THR A 60 -6.14 -4.05 -22.85
CA THR A 60 -6.22 -2.78 -23.56
C THR A 60 -5.13 -1.82 -23.08
N GLY A 61 -4.92 -1.73 -21.76
CA GLY A 61 -3.84 -0.97 -21.16
C GLY A 61 -2.45 -1.36 -21.64
N ARG A 62 -2.16 -2.66 -21.76
CA ARG A 62 -0.89 -3.16 -22.31
C ARG A 62 -0.68 -2.74 -23.75
N ALA A 63 -1.73 -2.76 -24.57
CA ALA A 63 -1.66 -2.30 -25.96
C ALA A 63 -1.41 -0.79 -26.03
N LEU A 64 -2.06 0.00 -25.16
CA LEU A 64 -1.83 1.44 -25.04
C LEU A 64 -0.40 1.75 -24.59
N PHE A 65 0.14 1.02 -23.61
CA PHE A 65 1.51 1.16 -23.13
C PHE A 65 2.53 1.07 -24.27
N ALA A 66 2.36 0.09 -25.17
CA ALA A 66 3.20 -0.06 -26.35
C ALA A 66 2.95 1.04 -27.40
N LYS A 67 1.67 1.37 -27.66
CA LYS A 67 1.27 2.39 -28.65
C LYS A 67 1.80 3.78 -28.31
N LEU A 68 1.80 4.13 -27.02
CA LEU A 68 2.30 5.40 -26.48
C LEU A 68 3.81 5.38 -26.26
N GLU A 69 4.45 4.25 -26.59
CA GLU A 69 5.88 4.02 -26.46
C GLU A 69 6.40 4.24 -25.04
N CYS A 70 5.57 3.98 -24.01
CA CYS A 70 5.97 4.06 -22.61
C CYS A 70 7.19 3.17 -22.30
N ASN A 71 7.34 2.08 -23.06
CA ASN A 71 8.47 1.16 -23.01
C ASN A 71 9.82 1.75 -23.46
N LYS A 72 9.85 2.95 -24.06
CA LYS A 72 11.12 3.65 -24.36
C LYS A 72 11.82 4.11 -23.09
N CYS A 73 11.05 4.47 -22.07
CA CYS A 73 11.57 4.96 -20.80
C CYS A 73 11.42 3.92 -19.67
N HIS A 74 10.32 3.16 -19.65
CA HIS A 74 9.99 2.25 -18.57
C HIS A 74 10.21 0.78 -18.95
N GLU A 75 11.02 0.07 -18.16
CA GLU A 75 11.17 -1.38 -18.30
C GLU A 75 10.02 -2.13 -17.62
N VAL A 76 9.49 -3.17 -18.30
CA VAL A 76 8.57 -4.15 -17.75
C VAL A 76 9.04 -5.54 -18.16
N LYS A 77 9.71 -6.27 -17.28
CA LYS A 77 10.10 -7.67 -17.54
C LYS A 77 8.89 -8.62 -17.44
N PRO A 78 8.83 -9.67 -18.29
CA PRO A 78 9.69 -9.93 -19.46
C PRO A 78 9.22 -9.21 -20.75
N ASP A 79 8.04 -8.59 -20.72
CA ASP A 79 7.29 -8.15 -21.90
C ASP A 79 7.88 -6.96 -22.67
N PHE A 80 8.49 -6.03 -21.97
CA PHE A 80 9.09 -4.79 -22.47
C PHE A 80 10.45 -4.59 -21.80
N PRO A 81 11.48 -5.36 -22.21
CA PRO A 81 12.81 -5.23 -21.65
C PRO A 81 13.39 -3.85 -21.94
N ARG A 82 14.32 -3.41 -21.10
CA ARG A 82 15.01 -2.14 -21.29
C ARG A 82 15.69 -2.06 -22.66
N THR A 83 15.39 -1.00 -23.41
CA THR A 83 15.96 -0.75 -24.74
C THR A 83 16.83 0.53 -24.82
N GLY A 84 16.87 1.35 -23.77
CA GLY A 84 17.53 2.67 -23.76
C GLY A 84 18.90 2.78 -23.04
N GLY A 85 19.68 3.80 -23.40
CA GLY A 85 20.97 4.16 -22.81
C GLY A 85 20.87 4.96 -21.49
N ALA A 86 21.99 5.43 -20.95
CA ALA A 86 22.01 6.26 -19.74
C ALA A 86 21.38 7.64 -20.01
N GLY A 87 20.32 8.01 -19.29
CA GLY A 87 19.65 9.33 -19.37
C GLY A 87 18.22 9.32 -19.92
N ASP A 88 17.81 8.30 -20.67
CA ASP A 88 16.45 8.16 -21.24
C ASP A 88 15.59 7.18 -20.42
N VAL A 89 15.59 7.33 -19.10
CA VAL A 89 15.20 6.24 -18.20
C VAL A 89 14.16 6.67 -17.19
N GLY A 90 12.95 6.12 -17.32
CA GLY A 90 11.99 6.06 -16.24
C GLY A 90 12.30 4.91 -15.28
N PRO A 91 11.76 4.93 -14.05
CA PRO A 91 11.87 3.80 -13.13
C PRO A 91 11.27 2.52 -13.76
N ALA A 92 11.84 1.37 -13.42
CA ALA A 92 11.26 0.08 -13.82
C ALA A 92 9.85 -0.07 -13.23
N LEU A 93 8.94 -0.66 -13.99
CA LEU A 93 7.54 -0.83 -13.60
C LEU A 93 7.19 -2.28 -13.22
N THR A 94 8.08 -3.24 -13.45
CA THR A 94 7.93 -4.61 -12.94
C THR A 94 7.76 -4.59 -11.42
N GLY A 95 6.70 -5.22 -10.91
CA GLY A 95 6.42 -5.30 -9.47
C GLY A 95 5.74 -4.05 -8.88
N MET A 96 5.75 -2.92 -9.60
CA MET A 96 5.23 -1.65 -9.07
C MET A 96 3.72 -1.68 -8.82
N GLY A 97 2.99 -2.62 -9.43
CA GLY A 97 1.59 -2.87 -9.16
C GLY A 97 1.26 -3.03 -7.67
N ALA A 98 2.14 -3.70 -6.92
CA ALA A 98 1.98 -3.97 -5.49
C ALA A 98 2.37 -2.79 -4.58
N HIS A 99 3.17 -1.83 -5.07
CA HIS A 99 3.80 -0.80 -4.23
C HIS A 99 3.02 0.52 -4.13
N HIS A 100 2.10 0.77 -5.07
CA HIS A 100 1.38 2.05 -5.14
C HIS A 100 -0.13 1.86 -5.26
N PRO A 101 -0.97 2.86 -4.98
CA PRO A 101 -2.38 2.82 -5.37
C PRO A 101 -2.56 3.17 -6.86
N ALA A 102 -3.73 2.86 -7.43
CA ALA A 102 -4.02 3.12 -8.84
C ALA A 102 -4.02 4.62 -9.16
N GLU A 103 -4.51 5.44 -8.23
CA GLU A 103 -4.57 6.90 -8.41
C GLU A 103 -3.17 7.54 -8.50
N TYR A 104 -2.15 6.95 -7.87
CA TYR A 104 -0.77 7.45 -7.98
C TYR A 104 -0.26 7.31 -9.41
N PHE A 105 -0.50 6.16 -10.07
CA PHE A 105 -0.12 5.99 -11.47
C PHE A 105 -0.91 6.92 -12.40
N ALA A 106 -2.21 7.10 -12.18
CA ALA A 106 -2.97 8.05 -12.98
C ALA A 106 -2.41 9.46 -12.87
N GLN A 107 -2.11 9.93 -11.65
CA GLN A 107 -1.53 11.25 -11.44
C GLN A 107 -0.16 11.38 -12.11
N SER A 108 0.72 10.39 -11.97
CA SER A 108 2.02 10.41 -12.65
C SER A 108 1.92 10.50 -14.18
N ILE A 109 0.86 9.97 -14.78
CA ILE A 109 0.65 10.01 -16.24
C ILE A 109 0.11 11.36 -16.72
N VAL A 110 -0.83 11.97 -15.99
CA VAL A 110 -1.51 13.21 -16.42
C VAL A 110 -0.99 14.48 -15.73
N ASP A 111 -0.17 14.34 -14.71
CA ASP A 111 0.52 15.41 -14.00
C ASP A 111 1.86 14.89 -13.44
N PRO A 112 2.85 14.59 -14.31
CA PRO A 112 4.14 14.04 -13.91
C PRO A 112 4.97 14.96 -13.00
N ASN A 113 4.56 16.21 -12.81
CA ASN A 113 5.22 17.17 -11.91
C ASN A 113 4.52 17.28 -10.54
N ALA A 114 3.42 16.56 -10.30
CA ALA A 114 2.77 16.50 -8.99
C ALA A 114 3.68 15.93 -7.90
N VAL A 115 4.54 14.98 -8.27
CA VAL A 115 5.57 14.38 -7.41
C VAL A 115 6.86 14.25 -8.22
N ILE A 116 7.86 15.05 -7.86
CA ILE A 116 9.17 15.02 -8.52
C ILE A 116 10.09 14.08 -7.75
N LEU A 117 10.58 13.03 -8.41
CA LEU A 117 11.53 12.09 -7.82
C LEU A 117 12.92 12.70 -7.81
N ALA A 118 13.46 12.94 -6.61
CA ALA A 118 14.86 13.32 -6.45
C ALA A 118 15.76 12.11 -6.77
N GLY A 119 16.48 12.17 -7.88
CA GLY A 119 17.38 11.11 -8.31
C GLY A 119 17.95 11.36 -9.70
N PRO A 120 19.12 10.78 -10.03
CA PRO A 120 19.71 10.96 -11.35
C PRO A 120 18.82 10.32 -12.43
N GLY A 121 18.54 11.07 -13.50
CA GLY A 121 17.89 10.54 -14.70
C GLY A 121 16.36 10.65 -14.76
N PHE A 122 15.68 11.13 -13.71
CA PHE A 122 14.21 11.32 -13.73
C PHE A 122 13.79 12.79 -13.95
N VAL A 123 14.73 13.72 -13.84
CA VAL A 123 14.48 15.15 -13.83
C VAL A 123 15.36 15.83 -14.88
N GLY A 124 14.75 16.68 -15.70
CA GLY A 124 15.42 17.48 -16.71
C GLY A 124 16.22 18.66 -16.13
N PRO A 125 17.00 19.37 -16.96
CA PRO A 125 17.77 20.54 -16.52
C PRO A 125 16.92 21.68 -15.94
N ASP A 126 15.63 21.71 -16.25
CA ASP A 126 14.64 22.67 -15.77
C ASP A 126 14.03 22.29 -14.41
N GLY A 127 14.49 21.17 -13.81
CA GLY A 127 13.99 20.68 -12.53
C GLY A 127 12.63 19.99 -12.62
N ARG A 128 12.13 19.69 -13.82
CA ARG A 128 10.83 19.02 -14.06
C ARG A 128 11.02 17.56 -14.41
N SER A 129 9.97 16.77 -14.24
CA SER A 129 9.97 15.37 -14.68
C SER A 129 10.25 15.25 -16.17
N ILE A 130 11.11 14.29 -16.57
CA ILE A 130 11.33 13.95 -17.99
C ILE A 130 10.16 13.15 -18.58
N MET A 131 9.26 12.63 -17.74
CA MET A 131 8.06 11.94 -18.18
C MET A 131 7.11 12.96 -18.85
N PRO A 132 6.66 12.70 -20.10
CA PRO A 132 5.70 13.58 -20.77
C PRO A 132 4.36 13.62 -20.03
N ASP A 133 3.65 14.74 -20.18
CA ASP A 133 2.27 14.88 -19.71
C ASP A 133 1.30 14.36 -20.77
N TYR A 134 0.47 13.37 -20.40
CA TYR A 134 -0.46 12.71 -21.32
C TYR A 134 -1.92 13.18 -21.16
N ARG A 135 -2.21 14.24 -20.39
CA ARG A 135 -3.59 14.69 -20.13
C ARG A 135 -4.42 14.96 -21.38
N ASP A 136 -3.77 15.48 -22.43
CA ASP A 136 -4.41 15.83 -23.70
C ASP A 136 -4.30 14.73 -24.76
N SER A 137 -3.59 13.64 -24.42
CA SER A 137 -3.32 12.51 -25.33
C SER A 137 -4.13 11.26 -24.99
N LEU A 138 -4.76 11.21 -23.81
CA LEU A 138 -5.53 10.09 -23.31
C LEU A 138 -6.97 10.50 -23.05
N THR A 139 -7.92 9.66 -23.48
CA THR A 139 -9.26 9.68 -22.90
C THR A 139 -9.22 9.14 -21.47
N PHE A 140 -10.24 9.46 -20.66
CA PHE A 140 -10.35 8.90 -19.31
C PHE A 140 -10.41 7.36 -19.31
N ALA A 141 -11.06 6.76 -20.31
CA ALA A 141 -11.12 5.31 -20.45
C ALA A 141 -9.73 4.71 -20.74
N GLU A 142 -8.97 5.30 -21.67
CA GLU A 142 -7.61 4.85 -21.97
C GLU A 142 -6.67 5.02 -20.78
N LEU A 143 -6.80 6.09 -19.99
CA LEU A 143 -6.05 6.26 -18.74
C LEU A 143 -6.37 5.15 -17.73
N VAL A 144 -7.66 4.85 -17.53
CA VAL A 144 -8.11 3.80 -16.62
C VAL A 144 -7.56 2.43 -17.04
N ASP A 145 -7.62 2.09 -18.33
CA ASP A 145 -7.09 0.83 -18.86
C ASP A 145 -5.57 0.75 -18.74
N LEU A 146 -4.86 1.83 -19.08
CA LEU A 146 -3.40 1.92 -18.94
C LEU A 146 -2.97 1.74 -17.48
N VAL A 147 -3.67 2.38 -16.54
CA VAL A 147 -3.42 2.21 -15.11
C VAL A 147 -3.74 0.80 -14.65
N ALA A 148 -4.81 0.17 -15.15
CA ALA A 148 -5.13 -1.23 -14.84
C ALA A 148 -4.01 -2.18 -15.27
N TYR A 149 -3.38 -1.94 -16.43
CA TYR A 149 -2.20 -2.69 -16.85
C TYR A 149 -1.02 -2.50 -15.90
N ILE A 150 -0.63 -1.27 -15.59
CA ILE A 150 0.51 -1.00 -14.69
C ILE A 150 0.23 -1.57 -13.29
N LYS A 151 -1.03 -1.52 -12.83
CA LYS A 151 -1.48 -2.15 -11.58
C LYS A 151 -1.35 -3.66 -11.57
N SER A 152 -1.54 -4.33 -12.70
CA SER A 152 -1.37 -5.78 -12.82
C SER A 152 0.08 -6.25 -12.84
N LEU A 153 1.05 -5.34 -12.84
CA LEU A 153 2.48 -5.69 -12.78
C LEU A 153 2.90 -5.99 -11.34
N ASP A 154 2.36 -7.05 -10.74
CA ASP A 154 2.78 -7.60 -9.45
C ASP A 154 3.86 -8.71 -9.65
N GLY A 155 4.93 -8.68 -8.84
CA GLY A 155 5.95 -9.76 -8.85
C GLY A 155 7.28 -9.50 -9.58
N GLY A 156 7.91 -8.34 -9.39
CA GLY A 156 9.31 -8.14 -9.81
C GLY A 156 10.32 -8.81 -8.86
N ASP A 157 11.41 -9.35 -9.41
CA ASP A 157 12.52 -9.97 -8.68
C ASP A 157 13.00 -9.13 -7.48
N ARG A 158 13.22 -9.80 -6.36
CA ARG A 158 13.61 -9.25 -5.04
C ARG A 158 15.07 -8.78 -4.98
N ASP A 159 15.68 -8.44 -6.11
CA ASP A 159 17.14 -8.24 -6.25
C ASP A 159 17.59 -6.77 -6.27
N HIS A 160 16.69 -5.82 -6.04
CA HIS A 160 17.13 -4.50 -5.61
C HIS A 160 17.27 -4.54 -4.09
N HIS A 161 18.48 -4.27 -3.58
CA HIS A 161 18.77 -4.11 -2.15
C HIS A 161 17.84 -3.06 -1.55
N HIS A 162 16.66 -3.51 -1.12
CA HIS A 162 15.80 -2.76 -0.26
C HIS A 162 16.43 -2.83 1.13
N HIS A 163 16.67 -1.67 1.74
CA HIS A 163 16.33 -1.57 3.15
C HIS A 163 14.87 -2.03 3.24
N GLU A 164 14.64 -3.26 3.68
CA GLU A 164 13.31 -3.71 4.07
C GLU A 164 12.85 -2.76 5.18
N VAL A 165 12.08 -1.75 4.80
CA VAL A 165 11.10 -1.21 5.73
C VAL A 165 10.11 -2.35 5.88
N SER A 166 10.20 -3.09 6.98
CA SER A 166 9.30 -4.20 7.30
C SER A 166 7.88 -3.77 6.96
N ALA A 167 7.20 -4.56 6.11
CA ALA A 167 5.85 -4.22 5.65
C ALA A 167 4.99 -3.83 6.86
N PRO A 168 4.26 -2.69 6.81
CA PRO A 168 3.55 -2.20 7.98
C PRO A 168 2.60 -3.28 8.51
N GLN A 169 2.81 -3.68 9.76
CA GLN A 169 2.02 -4.75 10.35
C GLN A 169 0.71 -4.14 10.85
N GLU A 170 -0.40 -4.43 10.17
CA GLU A 170 -1.72 -3.88 10.49
C GLU A 170 -2.69 -4.97 10.98
N GLN A 171 -3.40 -4.67 12.07
CA GLN A 171 -4.46 -5.51 12.63
C GLN A 171 -5.68 -4.68 13.00
N THR A 172 -6.87 -5.30 12.98
CA THR A 172 -8.09 -4.70 13.52
C THR A 172 -8.50 -5.44 14.79
N ALA A 173 -8.76 -4.71 15.87
CA ALA A 173 -9.23 -5.25 17.14
C ALA A 173 -10.26 -4.33 17.79
N GLY A 174 -11.47 -4.84 17.99
CA GLY A 174 -12.59 -4.04 18.49
C GLY A 174 -12.86 -2.83 17.57
N PRO A 175 -12.96 -1.60 18.10
CA PRO A 175 -13.19 -0.40 17.30
C PRO A 175 -11.91 0.17 16.66
N TYR A 176 -10.76 -0.49 16.80
CA TYR A 176 -9.46 0.05 16.38
C TYR A 176 -8.89 -0.70 15.17
N ARG A 177 -8.35 0.05 14.22
CA ARG A 177 -7.37 -0.40 13.23
C ARG A 177 -6.00 0.11 13.69
N VAL A 178 -5.05 -0.80 13.83
CA VAL A 178 -3.74 -0.53 14.44
C VAL A 178 -2.65 -0.98 13.50
N ARG A 179 -1.79 -0.05 13.10
CA ARG A 179 -0.62 -0.31 12.24
C ARG A 179 0.66 0.00 13.02
N VAL A 180 1.62 -0.91 12.97
CA VAL A 180 2.92 -0.80 13.63
C VAL A 180 4.00 -0.67 12.58
N GLU A 181 4.89 0.28 12.79
CA GLU A 181 6.06 0.53 11.95
C GLU A 181 7.28 0.80 12.82
N TYR A 182 8.46 0.40 12.35
CA TYR A 182 9.72 0.73 12.98
C TYR A 182 10.67 1.33 11.95
N THR A 183 11.30 2.44 12.31
CA THR A 183 12.32 3.10 11.49
C THR A 183 13.68 2.85 12.12
N GLU A 184 14.56 2.18 11.38
CA GLU A 184 15.92 1.91 11.84
C GLU A 184 16.70 3.20 12.10
N PRO A 185 17.68 3.18 13.02
CA PRO A 185 18.53 4.34 13.26
C PRO A 185 19.23 4.79 11.97
N GLY A 186 19.14 6.09 11.67
CA GLY A 186 19.80 6.70 10.49
C GLY A 186 18.93 6.78 9.22
N ALA A 187 17.71 6.25 9.22
CA ALA A 187 16.80 6.35 8.08
C ALA A 187 16.14 7.74 7.92
N ALA A 188 16.20 8.61 8.94
CA ALA A 188 15.80 10.01 8.83
C ALA A 188 17.00 10.86 8.37
N GLY A 189 17.04 11.21 7.08
CA GLY A 189 18.04 12.09 6.50
C GLY A 189 18.04 13.49 7.14
N GLY A 190 18.93 13.69 8.11
CA GLY A 190 19.22 14.98 8.71
C GLY A 190 20.63 14.96 9.27
N HIS A 191 21.58 15.61 8.57
CA HIS A 191 22.92 15.84 9.09
C HIS A 191 22.84 16.77 10.32
N ALA A 192 22.85 16.21 11.52
CA ALA A 192 23.08 16.97 12.73
C ALA A 192 24.58 16.98 13.06
N HIS A 193 25.21 18.15 12.91
CA HIS A 193 26.54 18.40 13.43
C HIS A 193 26.49 18.52 14.96
N GLY A 194 27.29 17.69 15.64
CA GLY A 194 27.82 17.99 16.97
C GLY A 194 26.94 17.63 18.16
N ALA A 195 27.01 16.37 18.59
CA ALA A 195 27.20 15.95 19.98
C ALA A 195 27.31 14.42 19.99
N ALA A 196 28.25 13.89 20.78
CA ALA A 196 28.56 12.46 20.85
C ALA A 196 27.30 11.61 21.08
N PRO A 197 27.02 10.50 20.36
CA PRO A 197 25.77 9.81 20.58
C PRO A 197 25.94 8.52 21.38
N THR A 198 25.12 8.44 22.42
CA THR A 198 24.49 7.21 22.91
C THR A 198 24.15 6.23 21.78
N LYS A 199 24.20 4.92 22.06
CA LYS A 199 23.91 3.84 21.09
C LYS A 199 22.68 4.22 20.23
N PRO A 200 22.78 4.16 18.89
CA PRO A 200 21.70 4.63 18.01
C PRO A 200 20.42 3.85 18.27
N THR A 201 19.31 4.58 18.42
CA THR A 201 17.96 4.04 18.65
C THR A 201 17.13 4.24 17.39
N GLY A 202 16.37 3.21 16.99
CA GLY A 202 15.34 3.39 15.98
C GLY A 202 14.08 3.99 16.58
N HIS A 203 13.07 4.23 15.75
CA HIS A 203 11.82 4.86 16.15
C HIS A 203 10.64 3.91 15.91
N LEU A 204 9.97 3.49 16.98
CA LEU A 204 8.78 2.64 16.92
C LEU A 204 7.54 3.53 16.84
N MET A 205 6.74 3.36 15.80
CA MET A 205 5.52 4.10 15.52
C MET A 205 4.30 3.17 15.57
N VAL A 206 3.25 3.63 16.25
CA VAL A 206 1.95 2.95 16.30
C VAL A 206 0.87 3.92 15.85
N PHE A 207 0.24 3.61 14.72
CA PHE A 207 -0.90 4.34 14.18
C PHE A 207 -2.18 3.68 14.66
N VAL A 208 -3.01 4.43 15.38
CA VAL A 208 -4.30 3.95 15.89
C VAL A 208 -5.41 4.75 15.24
N ALA A 209 -6.27 4.09 14.50
CA ALA A 209 -7.43 4.68 13.84
C ALA A 209 -8.73 3.99 14.27
N ASP A 210 -9.87 4.69 14.18
CA ASP A 210 -11.19 4.10 14.28
C ASP A 210 -11.38 3.15 13.08
N ALA A 211 -11.66 1.88 13.33
CA ALA A 211 -11.78 0.86 12.29
C ALA A 211 -12.92 1.14 11.29
N THR A 212 -13.93 1.93 11.70
CA THR A 212 -15.08 2.32 10.87
C THR A 212 -14.81 3.58 10.06
N THR A 213 -14.23 4.62 10.66
CA THR A 213 -14.06 5.92 9.97
C THR A 213 -12.67 6.11 9.37
N GLY A 214 -11.67 5.36 9.83
CA GLY A 214 -10.26 5.55 9.48
C GLY A 214 -9.62 6.77 10.16
N GLU A 215 -10.36 7.52 10.99
CA GLU A 215 -9.83 8.70 11.68
C GLU A 215 -8.86 8.29 12.81
N PRO A 216 -7.76 9.04 13.01
CA PRO A 216 -6.86 8.79 14.15
C PRO A 216 -7.60 8.88 15.48
N VAL A 217 -7.27 8.01 16.43
CA VAL A 217 -7.79 8.04 17.80
C VAL A 217 -6.72 8.62 18.74
N PRO A 218 -6.77 9.93 19.06
CA PRO A 218 -5.77 10.58 19.89
C PRO A 218 -6.01 10.33 21.40
N TYR A 219 -5.01 10.66 22.21
CA TYR A 219 -5.06 10.62 23.68
C TYR A 219 -5.38 9.25 24.31
N LEU A 220 -4.93 8.17 23.68
CA LEU A 220 -4.88 6.83 24.27
C LEU A 220 -3.59 6.67 25.08
N PRO A 221 -3.63 6.08 26.28
CA PRO A 221 -2.45 5.50 26.89
C PRO A 221 -2.00 4.30 26.04
N VAL A 222 -0.84 4.38 25.39
CA VAL A 222 -0.32 3.28 24.56
C VAL A 222 0.99 2.77 25.15
N THR A 223 1.09 1.46 25.31
CA THR A 223 2.34 0.78 25.70
C THR A 223 2.66 -0.35 24.75
N ALA A 224 3.93 -0.55 24.46
CA ALA A 224 4.46 -1.67 23.68
C ALA A 224 5.33 -2.54 24.57
N MET A 225 4.99 -3.83 24.69
CA MET A 225 5.83 -4.85 25.30
C MET A 225 6.61 -5.57 24.21
N ILE A 226 7.93 -5.40 24.22
CA ILE A 226 8.86 -5.99 23.28
C ILE A 226 9.38 -7.28 23.89
N ARG A 227 9.20 -8.42 23.21
CA ARG A 227 9.77 -9.71 23.59
C ARG A 227 10.86 -10.12 22.60
N ALA A 228 11.93 -10.67 23.14
CA ALA A 228 13.05 -11.23 22.43
C ALA A 228 13.37 -12.62 23.01
N GLU A 229 14.11 -13.46 22.29
CA GLU A 229 14.42 -14.82 22.74
C GLU A 229 15.42 -14.84 23.90
N GLU A 230 16.49 -14.04 23.78
CA GLU A 230 17.62 -14.04 24.71
C GLU A 230 17.48 -12.98 25.80
N ARG A 231 16.49 -12.09 25.71
CA ARG A 231 16.30 -10.98 26.65
C ARG A 231 14.93 -10.95 27.29
N ALA A 232 14.90 -10.52 28.55
CA ALA A 232 13.66 -10.30 29.27
C ALA A 232 12.78 -9.28 28.54
N ALA A 233 11.48 -9.56 28.48
CA ALA A 233 10.51 -8.66 27.87
C ALA A 233 10.54 -7.28 28.53
N ARG A 234 10.49 -6.23 27.73
CA ARG A 234 10.50 -4.84 28.21
C ARG A 234 9.27 -4.08 27.74
N THR A 235 8.69 -3.28 28.62
CA THR A 235 7.54 -2.43 28.28
C THR A 235 7.96 -0.98 28.10
N VAL A 236 7.57 -0.39 26.98
CA VAL A 236 7.83 1.00 26.61
C VAL A 236 6.50 1.73 26.53
N ARG A 237 6.45 2.94 27.09
CA ARG A 237 5.30 3.84 26.92
C ARG A 237 5.48 4.68 25.68
N LEU A 238 4.50 4.64 24.79
CA LEU A 238 4.48 5.46 23.57
C LEU A 238 3.76 6.78 23.83
N ARG A 239 4.26 7.86 23.22
CA ARG A 239 3.70 9.21 23.37
C ARG A 239 3.04 9.65 22.06
N PRO A 240 1.93 10.40 22.12
CA PRO A 240 1.34 10.98 20.91
C PRO A 240 2.32 11.98 20.28
N MET A 241 2.52 11.86 18.96
CA MET A 241 3.45 12.65 18.17
C MET A 241 2.80 12.99 16.82
N ILE A 242 3.20 14.11 16.24
CA ILE A 242 2.81 14.53 14.88
C ILE A 242 4.09 14.88 14.14
N GLY A 243 4.31 14.27 12.97
CA GLY A 243 5.48 14.49 12.13
C GLY A 243 5.18 14.19 10.66
N GLY A 244 6.22 13.96 9.85
CA GLY A 244 6.08 13.69 8.40
C GLY A 244 5.19 12.47 8.08
N SER A 245 5.11 11.49 8.97
CA SER A 245 4.24 10.31 8.85
C SER A 245 2.81 10.54 9.38
N GLY A 246 2.47 11.75 9.82
CA GLY A 246 1.18 12.08 10.44
C GLY A 246 1.14 11.83 11.96
N PHE A 247 -0.08 11.80 12.52
CA PHE A 247 -0.29 11.51 13.94
C PHE A 247 -0.05 10.03 14.25
N HIS A 248 0.78 9.75 15.25
CA HIS A 248 1.09 8.39 15.72
C HIS A 248 1.48 8.41 17.21
N TYR A 249 1.53 7.22 17.82
CA TYR A 249 2.14 7.03 19.13
C TYR A 249 3.56 6.49 18.93
N GLY A 250 4.57 7.25 19.37
CA GLY A 250 5.97 6.95 19.09
C GLY A 250 6.84 6.85 20.35
N ALA A 251 7.95 6.13 20.22
CA ALA A 251 9.09 6.21 21.14
C ALA A 251 10.39 5.76 20.45
N ASP A 252 11.50 6.40 20.79
CA ASP A 252 12.83 5.95 20.39
C ASP A 252 13.21 4.72 21.20
N VAL A 253 13.47 3.60 20.52
CA VAL A 253 13.70 2.29 21.12
C VAL A 253 14.74 1.52 20.30
N THR A 254 15.61 0.77 20.97
CA THR A 254 16.43 -0.26 20.29
C THR A 254 15.68 -1.58 20.34
N LEU A 255 15.20 -2.09 19.21
CA LEU A 255 14.71 -3.46 19.13
C LEU A 255 15.92 -4.42 19.10
N PRO A 256 15.98 -5.45 19.96
CA PRO A 256 16.95 -6.53 19.81
C PRO A 256 16.80 -7.23 18.46
N ASP A 257 17.91 -7.69 17.87
CA ASP A 257 17.91 -8.41 16.58
C ASP A 257 17.11 -9.73 16.66
N ASP A 258 16.96 -10.29 17.87
CA ASP A 258 16.17 -11.48 18.21
C ASP A 258 14.74 -11.14 18.71
N THR A 259 14.22 -9.96 18.36
CA THR A 259 12.84 -9.58 18.71
C THR A 259 11.85 -10.48 17.98
N THR A 260 11.02 -11.20 18.72
CA THR A 260 10.04 -12.13 18.16
C THR A 260 8.61 -11.61 18.21
N LYS A 261 8.34 -10.64 19.09
CA LYS A 261 6.96 -10.17 19.32
C LYS A 261 6.90 -8.76 19.88
N ILE A 262 5.98 -7.97 19.32
CA ILE A 262 5.54 -6.71 19.92
C ILE A 262 4.07 -6.84 20.32
N THR A 263 3.80 -6.74 21.62
CA THR A 263 2.44 -6.72 22.16
C THR A 263 2.06 -5.29 22.54
N LEU A 264 1.05 -4.73 21.90
CA LEU A 264 0.52 -3.42 22.20
C LEU A 264 -0.64 -3.50 23.19
N THR A 265 -0.68 -2.57 24.13
CA THR A 265 -1.86 -2.31 24.96
C THR A 265 -2.36 -0.89 24.70
N LEU A 266 -3.60 -0.78 24.24
CA LEU A 266 -4.31 0.50 24.11
C LEU A 266 -5.20 0.65 25.33
N GLY A 267 -4.93 1.65 26.17
CA GLY A 267 -5.75 1.98 27.33
C GLY A 267 -7.08 2.63 26.94
N ALA A 268 -7.92 2.88 27.93
CA ALA A 268 -9.16 3.65 27.71
C ALA A 268 -8.83 5.08 27.24
N ALA A 269 -9.63 5.62 26.33
CA ALA A 269 -9.50 7.00 25.88
C ALA A 269 -9.55 7.96 27.07
N ALA A 270 -8.51 8.80 27.22
CA ALA A 270 -8.44 9.80 28.29
C ALA A 270 -9.31 11.04 27.99
N VAL A 271 -9.84 11.14 26.77
CA VAL A 271 -10.73 12.21 26.33
C VAL A 271 -12.19 11.81 26.39
N LYS A 272 -13.05 12.82 26.57
CA LYS A 272 -14.50 12.64 26.49
C LYS A 272 -14.87 12.24 25.06
N THR A 273 -15.49 11.07 24.91
CA THR A 273 -16.09 10.63 23.65
C THR A 273 -17.56 11.05 23.60
N VAL A 274 -18.04 11.51 22.44
CA VAL A 274 -19.41 12.04 22.27
C VAL A 274 -20.07 11.48 21.01
N GLY A 275 -21.39 11.58 20.94
CA GLY A 275 -22.17 11.13 19.78
C GLY A 275 -21.93 9.65 19.47
N ALA A 276 -21.70 9.34 18.19
CA ALA A 276 -21.44 7.98 17.72
C ALA A 276 -20.15 7.35 18.29
N ALA A 277 -19.23 8.14 18.85
CA ALA A 277 -18.02 7.64 19.49
C ALA A 277 -18.20 7.28 20.98
N ALA A 278 -19.34 7.64 21.58
CA ALA A 278 -19.57 7.49 23.02
C ALA A 278 -19.40 6.03 23.47
N GLY A 279 -18.52 5.81 24.45
CA GLY A 279 -18.28 4.50 25.06
C GLY A 279 -17.50 3.50 24.20
N ARG A 280 -17.26 3.77 22.91
CA ARG A 280 -16.55 2.84 22.00
C ARG A 280 -15.10 2.60 22.44
N PHE A 281 -14.43 3.62 22.95
CA PHE A 281 -13.02 3.56 23.34
C PHE A 281 -12.80 3.45 24.87
N ALA A 282 -13.81 2.97 25.60
CA ALA A 282 -13.79 2.95 27.06
C ALA A 282 -13.05 1.74 27.67
N ARG A 283 -12.83 0.67 26.90
CA ARG A 283 -12.19 -0.55 27.37
C ARG A 283 -10.79 -0.68 26.79
N PRO A 284 -9.78 -1.01 27.62
CA PRO A 284 -8.46 -1.34 27.12
C PRO A 284 -8.51 -2.56 26.21
N ILE A 285 -7.64 -2.59 25.21
CA ILE A 285 -7.44 -3.76 24.34
C ILE A 285 -5.95 -4.09 24.21
N THR A 286 -5.66 -5.33 23.85
CA THR A 286 -4.29 -5.80 23.58
C THR A 286 -4.23 -6.42 22.20
N LEU A 287 -3.19 -6.11 21.44
CA LEU A 287 -2.87 -6.70 20.15
C LEU A 287 -1.46 -7.27 20.19
N SER A 288 -1.20 -8.35 19.45
CA SER A 288 0.15 -8.93 19.35
C SER A 288 0.54 -9.08 17.89
N PHE A 289 1.74 -8.63 17.60
CA PHE A 289 2.35 -8.67 16.28
C PHE A 289 3.60 -9.54 16.39
N ASP A 290 3.65 -10.61 15.61
CA ASP A 290 4.87 -11.40 15.46
C ASP A 290 5.89 -10.54 14.70
N TRP A 291 7.14 -10.56 15.14
CA TRP A 291 8.19 -9.67 14.65
C TRP A 291 9.31 -10.51 14.03
N GLU A 292 9.72 -10.13 12.83
CA GLU A 292 10.81 -10.73 12.06
C GLU A 292 11.76 -9.62 11.61
#